data_AF-A0A1X1NBH3-F1
#
_entry.id   AF-A0A1X1NBH3-F1
#
_cell.length_a   1.000
_cell.length_b   1.000
_cell.length_c   1.000
_cell.angle_alpha   90.00
_cell.angle_beta   90.00
_cell.angle_gamma   90.00
#
_symmetry.space_group_name_H-M   'P 1'
#
loop_
_entity.id
_entity.type
_entity.pdbx_description
1 polymer ?
#
loop_
_entity_poly.entity_id
_entity_poly.type
_entity_poly.pdbx_seq_one_letter_code
_entity_poly.pdbx_strand_id
1 'polypeptide(L)'
;MEQHVTADGGFAYGVIGASLHVFGDGTPLYVLENWRPPPPDAASRPEPPGGRERELADLRTWREEGPRLAVRWLHGPDGRGGSLLAAEFAREALADGWRVVTAVHGPGAVLPPPGSQDLRPAGAQGLILIVDHADRWPLTHLTWLFSNALLHRPDVPTRLLLPARSTDTWPAVRATLANHRAGTSAMFSAPLQDGGA
;
A
#
# COMPACT_ATOMS: atom_id res chain seq x y z
N MET A 1 -21.32 11.76 -13.45
CA MET A 1 -21.86 11.69 -12.08
C MET A 1 -21.01 12.61 -11.23
N GLU A 2 -21.65 13.49 -10.49
CA GLU A 2 -21.00 14.47 -9.62
C GLU A 2 -21.46 14.19 -8.18
N GLN A 3 -20.54 14.21 -7.22
CA GLN A 3 -20.83 13.98 -5.82
C GLN A 3 -20.29 15.15 -5.01
N HIS A 4 -21.15 15.76 -4.19
CA HIS A 4 -20.79 16.83 -3.28
C HIS A 4 -20.82 16.30 -1.84
N VAL A 5 -19.74 16.55 -1.08
CA VAL A 5 -19.60 16.11 0.31
C VAL A 5 -19.38 17.34 1.18
N THR A 6 -20.24 17.55 2.17
CA THR A 6 -20.17 18.64 3.13
C THR A 6 -19.99 18.09 4.53
N ALA A 7 -19.06 18.64 5.31
CA ALA A 7 -18.92 18.38 6.73
C ALA A 7 -19.21 19.67 7.51
N ASP A 8 -20.08 19.58 8.51
CA ASP A 8 -20.36 20.66 9.47
C ASP A 8 -19.73 20.28 10.81
N GLY A 9 -18.89 21.16 11.37
CA GLY A 9 -18.19 20.92 12.64
C GLY A 9 -17.18 19.76 12.62
N GLY A 10 -16.76 19.29 11.44
CA GLY A 10 -15.93 18.08 11.29
C GLY A 10 -14.99 18.10 10.08
N PHE A 11 -14.60 16.91 9.62
CA PHE A 11 -13.59 16.71 8.57
C PHE A 11 -14.20 16.02 7.35
N ALA A 12 -13.92 16.54 6.14
CA ALA A 12 -14.34 15.92 4.88
C ALA A 12 -13.15 15.37 4.11
N TYR A 13 -13.25 14.10 3.70
CA TYR A 13 -12.27 13.41 2.86
C TYR A 13 -12.93 12.76 1.67
N GLY A 14 -12.39 13.00 0.48
CA GLY A 14 -12.84 12.40 -0.76
C GLY A 14 -11.74 11.62 -1.47
N VAL A 15 -12.13 10.60 -2.22
CA VAL A 15 -11.26 9.93 -3.19
C VAL A 15 -11.96 9.88 -4.53
N ILE A 16 -11.24 10.22 -5.60
CA ILE A 16 -11.73 10.11 -6.96
C ILE A 16 -11.16 8.85 -7.56
N GLY A 17 -12.03 8.01 -8.11
CA GLY A 17 -11.63 6.75 -8.73
C GLY A 17 -11.36 5.60 -7.75
N ALA A 18 -11.73 5.76 -6.49
CA ALA A 18 -11.70 4.71 -5.48
C ALA A 18 -12.97 4.78 -4.63
N SER A 19 -13.13 3.83 -3.71
CA SER A 19 -14.21 3.85 -2.71
C SER A 19 -13.66 4.29 -1.35
N LEU A 20 -14.45 5.06 -0.60
CA LEU A 20 -14.19 5.30 0.81
C LEU A 20 -15.15 4.44 1.62
N HIS A 21 -14.60 3.64 2.55
CA HIS A 21 -15.40 2.90 3.51
C HIS A 21 -15.35 3.65 4.84
N VAL A 22 -16.53 3.96 5.39
CA VAL A 22 -16.67 4.70 6.64
C VAL A 22 -17.44 3.85 7.66
N PHE A 23 -17.11 4.01 8.93
CA PHE A 23 -17.93 3.53 10.04
C PHE A 23 -19.27 4.29 10.08
N GLY A 24 -20.23 3.78 10.85
CA GLY A 24 -21.54 4.42 10.99
C GLY A 24 -21.49 5.82 11.61
N ASP A 25 -20.40 6.18 12.28
CA ASP A 25 -20.12 7.51 12.85
C ASP A 25 -19.44 8.47 11.84
N GLY A 26 -19.20 8.02 10.60
CA GLY A 26 -18.55 8.80 9.55
C GLY A 26 -17.01 8.72 9.55
N THR A 27 -16.39 8.06 10.53
CA THR A 27 -14.94 7.89 10.57
C THR A 27 -14.48 6.96 9.45
N PRO A 28 -13.45 7.31 8.65
CA PRO A 28 -12.95 6.42 7.62
C PRO A 28 -12.32 5.17 8.25
N LEU A 29 -12.66 4.00 7.70
CA LEU A 29 -12.07 2.71 8.08
C LEU A 29 -10.57 2.69 7.78
N TYR A 30 -10.20 3.37 6.69
CA TYR A 30 -8.85 3.61 6.24
C TYR A 30 -8.83 4.81 5.29
N VAL A 31 -7.65 5.38 5.10
CA VAL A 31 -7.41 6.49 4.17
C VAL A 31 -6.55 5.99 3.02
N LEU A 32 -6.86 6.44 1.81
CA LEU A 32 -6.07 6.16 0.60
C LEU A 32 -5.44 7.44 0.09
N GLU A 33 -4.12 7.49 -0.02
CA GLU A 33 -3.38 8.69 -0.41
C GLU A 33 -2.42 8.41 -1.57
N ASN A 34 -2.19 9.39 -2.44
CA ASN A 34 -1.06 9.29 -3.36
C ASN A 34 0.23 9.19 -2.54
N TRP A 35 1.03 8.14 -2.78
CA TRP A 35 2.29 7.97 -2.06
C TRP A 35 3.20 9.14 -2.36
N ARG A 36 3.87 9.63 -1.31
CA ARG A 36 4.88 10.69 -1.41
C ARG A 36 6.14 10.16 -0.75
N PRO A 37 7.32 10.44 -1.34
CA PRO A 37 8.56 10.13 -0.67
C PRO A 37 8.61 10.89 0.67
N PRO A 38 9.14 10.26 1.73
CA PRO A 38 9.37 10.97 2.98
C PRO A 38 10.31 12.15 2.73
N PRO A 39 10.16 13.26 3.47
CA PRO A 39 11.03 14.41 3.30
C PRO A 39 12.49 14.01 3.64
N PRO A 40 13.48 14.58 2.94
CA PRO A 40 14.87 14.15 2.99
C PRO A 40 15.54 14.32 4.37
N ASP A 41 14.93 15.09 5.28
CA ASP A 41 15.38 15.35 6.65
C ASP A 41 14.84 14.35 7.69
N ALA A 42 13.93 13.45 7.29
CA ALA A 42 13.42 12.37 8.13
C ALA A 42 14.47 11.25 8.27
N ALA A 43 15.61 11.57 8.90
CA ALA A 43 16.63 10.70 9.49
C ALA A 43 16.86 9.32 8.85
N SER A 44 16.84 9.23 7.52
CA SER A 44 17.13 8.00 6.81
C SER A 44 18.63 7.95 6.61
N ARG A 45 19.32 7.23 7.49
CA ARG A 45 20.73 6.89 7.25
C ARG A 45 20.78 6.18 5.90
N PRO A 46 21.62 6.63 4.94
CA PRO A 46 21.76 5.93 3.68
C PRO A 46 22.26 4.51 3.98
N GLU A 47 21.47 3.52 3.57
CA GLU A 47 21.88 2.12 3.65
C GLU A 47 23.10 1.89 2.75
N PRO A 48 24.04 1.02 3.15
CA PRO A 48 25.16 0.71 2.30
C PRO A 48 24.68 0.14 0.95
N PRO A 49 25.26 0.58 -0.17
CA PRO A 49 24.87 0.11 -1.49
C PRO A 49 25.07 -1.41 -1.60
N GLY A 50 24.05 -2.11 -2.11
CA GLY A 50 24.10 -3.54 -2.44
C GLY A 50 23.38 -4.49 -1.48
N GLY A 51 22.96 -4.07 -0.29
CA GLY A 51 22.27 -4.95 0.66
C GLY A 51 20.88 -5.42 0.20
N ARG A 52 20.19 -4.61 -0.63
CA ARG A 52 18.77 -4.81 -0.99
C ARG A 52 18.48 -4.93 -2.48
N GLU A 53 19.51 -4.95 -3.33
CA GLU A 53 19.31 -4.99 -4.78
C GLU A 53 18.56 -6.25 -5.22
N ARG A 54 18.85 -7.40 -4.58
CA ARG A 54 18.16 -8.65 -4.87
C ARG A 54 16.67 -8.59 -4.51
N GLU A 55 16.34 -7.96 -3.38
CA GLU A 55 14.97 -7.79 -2.94
C GLU A 55 14.20 -6.84 -3.87
N LEU A 56 14.83 -5.72 -4.26
CA LEU A 56 14.27 -4.79 -5.23
C LEU A 56 14.09 -5.45 -6.60
N ALA A 57 15.06 -6.21 -7.08
CA ALA A 57 14.97 -6.95 -8.35
C ALA A 57 13.79 -7.94 -8.34
N ASP A 58 13.56 -8.67 -7.24
CA ASP A 58 12.38 -9.54 -7.11
C ASP A 58 11.07 -8.74 -7.11
N LEU A 59 11.02 -7.58 -6.44
CA LEU A 59 9.85 -6.68 -6.50
C LEU A 59 9.62 -6.11 -7.91
N ARG A 60 10.67 -5.80 -8.66
CA ARG A 60 10.57 -5.38 -10.08
C ARG A 60 9.97 -6.51 -10.92
N THR A 61 10.51 -7.72 -10.83
CA THR A 61 9.98 -8.88 -11.57
C THR A 61 8.50 -9.13 -11.24
N TRP A 62 8.14 -9.08 -9.96
CA TRP A 62 6.75 -9.21 -9.53
C TRP A 62 5.82 -8.10 -10.02
N ARG A 63 6.34 -6.87 -10.13
CA ARG A 63 5.58 -5.74 -10.68
C ARG A 63 5.22 -6.00 -12.13
N GLU A 64 6.15 -6.51 -12.93
CA GLU A 64 5.96 -6.75 -14.37
C GLU A 64 5.19 -8.03 -14.67
N GLU A 65 5.39 -9.09 -13.87
CA GLU A 65 4.88 -10.42 -14.18
C GLU A 65 3.61 -10.80 -13.40
N GLY A 66 2.92 -11.84 -13.86
CA GLY A 66 1.79 -12.45 -13.16
C GLY A 66 0.42 -11.91 -13.56
N PRO A 67 -0.64 -12.22 -12.77
CA PRO A 67 -2.00 -11.85 -13.10
C PRO A 67 -2.25 -10.34 -12.99
N ARG A 68 -3.40 -9.88 -13.54
CA ARG A 68 -3.81 -8.47 -13.48
C ARG A 68 -3.74 -7.91 -12.07
N LEU A 69 -4.26 -8.64 -11.08
CA LEU A 69 -4.15 -8.31 -9.65
C LEU A 69 -3.18 -9.29 -8.99
N ALA A 70 -2.02 -8.80 -8.56
CA ALA A 70 -1.06 -9.57 -7.80
C ALA A 70 -0.81 -8.92 -6.44
N VAL A 71 -0.67 -9.76 -5.42
CA VAL A 71 -0.50 -9.37 -4.02
C VAL A 71 0.76 -10.02 -3.49
N ARG A 72 1.60 -9.22 -2.82
CA ARG A 72 2.83 -9.68 -2.19
C ARG A 72 2.83 -9.32 -0.72
N TRP A 73 2.95 -10.35 0.12
CA TRP A 73 3.18 -10.22 1.55
C TRP A 73 4.67 -10.05 1.80
N LEU A 74 5.08 -8.87 2.27
CA LEU A 74 6.49 -8.56 2.55
C LEU A 74 6.72 -8.62 4.05
N HIS A 75 7.41 -9.64 4.54
CA HIS A 75 7.57 -9.84 5.98
C HIS A 75 9.04 -9.77 6.42
N GLY A 76 9.31 -9.13 7.55
CA GLY A 76 10.65 -9.05 8.13
C GLY A 76 10.58 -8.80 9.65
N PRO A 77 11.56 -9.31 10.42
CA PRO A 77 11.47 -9.38 11.89
C PRO A 77 11.46 -8.01 12.58
N ASP A 78 12.00 -6.97 11.95
CA ASP A 78 12.14 -5.63 12.52
C ASP A 78 11.03 -4.65 12.07
N GLY A 79 10.20 -5.02 11.10
CA GLY A 79 9.15 -4.19 10.48
C GLY A 79 9.65 -2.94 9.74
N ARG A 80 10.79 -2.39 10.15
CA ARG A 80 11.50 -1.27 9.52
C ARG A 80 12.11 -1.69 8.19
N GLY A 81 12.66 -2.90 8.10
CA GLY A 81 13.29 -3.37 6.86
C GLY A 81 12.31 -3.42 5.69
N GLY A 82 11.16 -4.05 5.90
CA GLY A 82 10.09 -4.11 4.88
C GLY A 82 9.52 -2.73 4.52
N SER A 83 9.38 -1.83 5.49
CA SER A 83 8.85 -0.47 5.23
C SER A 83 9.80 0.38 4.39
N LEU A 84 11.11 0.34 4.69
CA LEU A 84 12.14 1.03 3.88
C LEU A 84 12.24 0.44 2.47
N LEU A 85 12.18 -0.90 2.35
CA LEU A 85 12.19 -1.58 1.05
C LEU A 85 10.95 -1.21 0.22
N ALA A 86 9.77 -1.15 0.84
CA ALA A 86 8.54 -0.73 0.18
C ALA A 86 8.61 0.74 -0.29
N ALA A 87 9.21 1.64 0.51
CA ALA A 87 9.40 3.04 0.14
C ALA A 87 10.37 3.20 -1.04
N GLU A 88 11.47 2.44 -1.05
CA GLU A 88 12.43 2.47 -2.15
C GLU A 88 11.81 1.93 -3.44
N PHE A 89 11.10 0.79 -3.36
CA PHE A 89 10.34 0.25 -4.49
C PHE A 89 9.27 1.22 -5.00
N ALA A 90 8.56 1.92 -4.11
CA ALA A 90 7.57 2.94 -4.48
C ALA A 90 8.20 4.10 -5.26
N ARG A 91 9.38 4.56 -4.83
CA ARG A 91 10.15 5.61 -5.49
C ARG A 91 10.54 5.22 -6.91
N GLU A 92 11.05 4.00 -7.10
CA GLU A 92 11.41 3.46 -8.41
C GLU A 92 10.18 3.29 -9.31
N ALA A 93 9.08 2.74 -8.76
CA ALA A 93 7.88 2.55 -9.55
C ALA A 93 7.24 3.87 -10.00
N LEU A 94 7.22 4.89 -9.14
CA LEU A 94 6.80 6.23 -9.55
C LEU A 94 7.69 6.79 -10.68
N ALA A 95 9.01 6.61 -10.60
CA ALA A 95 9.93 7.06 -11.64
C ALA A 95 9.70 6.33 -12.97
N ASP A 96 9.30 5.06 -12.92
CA ASP A 96 8.93 4.24 -14.08
C ASP A 96 7.51 4.55 -14.61
N GLY A 97 6.77 5.48 -14.02
CA GLY A 97 5.45 5.91 -14.48
C GLY A 97 4.28 5.07 -13.94
N TRP A 98 4.48 4.30 -12.88
CA TRP A 98 3.39 3.67 -12.13
C TRP A 98 2.70 4.69 -11.22
N ARG A 99 1.40 4.48 -10.96
CA ARG A 99 0.69 5.19 -9.91
C ARG A 99 0.94 4.46 -8.58
N VAL A 100 1.43 5.15 -7.57
CA VAL A 100 1.61 4.56 -6.24
C VAL A 100 0.66 5.21 -5.23
N VAL A 101 -0.08 4.39 -4.51
CA VAL A 101 -1.06 4.77 -3.49
C VAL A 101 -0.69 4.08 -2.17
N THR A 102 -0.96 4.73 -1.05
CA THR A 102 -0.82 4.15 0.29
C THR A 102 -2.17 4.04 0.96
N ALA A 103 -2.44 2.89 1.56
CA ALA A 103 -3.55 2.68 2.46
C ALA A 103 -3.05 2.70 3.91
N VAL A 104 -3.65 3.57 4.73
CA VAL A 104 -3.34 3.70 6.16
C VAL A 104 -4.61 3.43 6.98
N HIS A 105 -4.50 2.64 8.04
CA HIS A 105 -5.66 2.22 8.85
C HIS A 105 -6.19 3.38 9.73
N GLY A 106 -7.51 3.61 9.74
CA GLY A 106 -8.19 4.58 10.62
C GLY A 106 -8.90 3.85 11.79
N PRO A 107 -8.85 4.34 13.06
CA PRO A 107 -8.75 5.72 13.60
C PRO A 107 -7.39 6.10 14.26
N GLY A 108 -6.29 5.44 13.87
CA GLY A 108 -4.93 5.75 14.37
C GLY A 108 -4.06 6.59 13.43
N ALA A 109 -4.51 6.84 12.20
CA ALA A 109 -3.83 7.69 11.24
C ALA A 109 -4.02 9.17 11.61
N VAL A 110 -2.96 9.97 11.50
CA VAL A 110 -3.13 11.43 11.33
C VAL A 110 -3.93 11.60 10.06
N LEU A 111 -5.19 12.00 10.19
CA LEU A 111 -6.02 12.25 9.01
C LEU A 111 -5.31 13.30 8.15
N PRO A 112 -5.20 13.11 6.83
CA PRO A 112 -4.62 14.12 5.97
C PRO A 112 -5.39 15.43 6.09
N PRO A 113 -4.86 16.55 5.57
CA PRO A 113 -5.64 17.77 5.47
C PRO A 113 -6.97 17.53 4.72
N PRO A 114 -8.04 18.30 5.02
CA PRO A 114 -9.32 18.13 4.35
C PRO A 114 -9.16 18.29 2.84
N GLY A 115 -9.90 17.49 2.07
CA GLY A 115 -9.83 17.56 0.61
C GLY A 115 -10.09 16.24 -0.09
N SER A 116 -9.67 16.17 -1.36
CA SER A 116 -9.84 14.99 -2.19
C SER A 116 -8.53 14.52 -2.81
N GLN A 117 -8.32 13.20 -2.86
CA GLN A 117 -7.24 12.59 -3.63
C GLN A 117 -7.78 12.06 -4.95
N ASP A 118 -7.18 12.46 -6.07
CA ASP A 118 -7.38 11.76 -7.34
C ASP A 118 -6.45 10.54 -7.42
N LEU A 119 -7.05 9.36 -7.43
CA LEU A 119 -6.36 8.07 -7.42
C LEU A 119 -6.51 7.33 -8.75
N ARG A 120 -7.09 7.97 -9.78
CA ARG A 120 -7.18 7.38 -11.12
C ARG A 120 -5.77 7.16 -11.67
N PRO A 121 -5.43 5.95 -12.19
CA PRO A 121 -4.14 5.68 -12.82
C PRO A 121 -4.13 6.22 -14.27
N ALA A 122 -4.68 7.41 -14.51
CA ALA A 122 -4.81 7.97 -15.86
C ALA A 122 -3.42 8.20 -16.49
N GLY A 123 -3.14 7.46 -17.56
CA GLY A 123 -1.84 7.48 -18.25
C GLY A 123 -0.70 6.77 -17.51
N ALA A 124 -0.99 6.09 -16.39
CA ALA A 124 0.00 5.29 -15.68
C ALA A 124 0.11 3.89 -16.29
N GLN A 125 1.31 3.28 -16.20
CA GLN A 125 1.55 1.92 -16.67
C GLN A 125 0.84 0.86 -15.81
N GLY A 126 0.57 1.21 -14.56
CA GLY A 126 -0.01 0.32 -13.56
C GLY A 126 -0.29 1.03 -12.26
N LEU A 127 -0.91 0.32 -11.33
CA LEU A 127 -1.20 0.78 -9.97
C LEU A 127 -0.45 -0.09 -8.96
N ILE A 128 0.26 0.54 -8.04
CA ILE A 128 0.77 -0.07 -6.81
C ILE A 128 -0.01 0.51 -5.63
N LEU A 129 -0.58 -0.37 -4.80
CA LEU A 129 -1.12 -0.01 -3.49
C LEU A 129 -0.22 -0.62 -2.40
N ILE A 130 0.28 0.23 -1.50
CA ILE A 130 1.04 -0.18 -0.31
C ILE A 130 0.11 -0.09 0.89
N VAL A 131 -0.09 -1.18 1.62
CA VAL A 131 -0.90 -1.19 2.83
C VAL A 131 0.02 -1.09 4.03
N ASP A 132 0.06 0.07 4.66
CA ASP A 132 0.97 0.32 5.77
C ASP A 132 0.65 -0.60 6.95
N HIS A 133 1.68 -1.28 7.46
CA HIS A 133 1.59 -2.24 8.57
C HIS A 133 0.39 -3.20 8.46
N ALA A 134 0.26 -3.90 7.33
CA ALA A 134 -0.90 -4.74 7.02
C ALA A 134 -1.21 -5.81 8.08
N ASP A 135 -0.21 -6.28 8.81
CA ASP A 135 -0.35 -7.24 9.92
C ASP A 135 -1.10 -6.69 11.14
N ARG A 136 -1.19 -5.36 11.28
CA ARG A 136 -1.93 -4.68 12.35
C ARG A 136 -3.40 -4.45 12.03
N TRP A 137 -3.80 -4.63 10.77
CA TRP A 137 -5.17 -4.36 10.36
C TRP A 137 -6.08 -5.52 10.79
N PRO A 138 -7.27 -5.22 11.33
CA PRO A 138 -8.32 -6.23 11.44
C PRO A 138 -8.60 -6.86 10.07
N LEU A 139 -8.71 -8.19 10.00
CA LEU A 139 -8.95 -8.91 8.75
C LEU A 139 -10.21 -8.42 8.01
N THR A 140 -11.24 -8.04 8.75
CA THR A 140 -12.48 -7.46 8.21
C THR A 140 -12.21 -6.15 7.48
N HIS A 141 -11.30 -5.31 7.97
CA HIS A 141 -10.95 -4.05 7.33
C HIS A 141 -10.11 -4.26 6.07
N LEU A 142 -9.19 -5.23 6.08
CA LEU A 142 -8.48 -5.66 4.87
C LEU A 142 -9.45 -6.22 3.82
N THR A 143 -10.46 -6.98 4.24
CA THR A 143 -11.50 -7.49 3.34
C THR A 143 -12.24 -6.35 2.64
N TRP A 144 -12.63 -5.32 3.39
CA TRP A 144 -13.22 -4.11 2.81
C TRP A 144 -12.25 -3.40 1.84
N LEU A 145 -10.98 -3.27 2.21
CA LEU A 145 -9.97 -2.70 1.32
C LEU A 145 -9.81 -3.51 0.01
N PHE A 146 -9.81 -4.83 0.08
CA PHE A 146 -9.68 -5.70 -1.11
C PHE A 146 -10.89 -5.62 -2.05
N SER A 147 -12.06 -5.23 -1.54
CA SER A 147 -13.25 -4.99 -2.36
C SER A 147 -13.23 -3.64 -3.10
N ASN A 148 -12.26 -2.77 -2.82
CA ASN A 148 -12.23 -1.42 -3.35
C ASN A 148 -12.15 -1.39 -4.88
N ALA A 149 -12.99 -0.55 -5.51
CA ALA A 149 -13.03 -0.42 -6.96
C ALA A 149 -11.68 -0.03 -7.58
N LEU A 150 -10.80 0.64 -6.82
CA LEU A 150 -9.45 0.98 -7.22
C LEU A 150 -8.63 -0.26 -7.65
N LEU A 151 -8.85 -1.42 -7.02
CA LEU A 151 -8.09 -2.64 -7.27
C LEU A 151 -8.61 -3.46 -8.45
N HIS A 152 -9.84 -3.20 -8.89
CA HIS A 152 -10.58 -4.04 -9.85
C HIS A 152 -10.68 -3.42 -11.23
N ARG A 153 -9.85 -2.41 -11.52
CA ARG A 153 -9.87 -1.73 -12.81
C ARG A 153 -9.26 -2.60 -13.92
N PRO A 154 -9.96 -2.77 -15.06
CA PRO A 154 -9.51 -3.67 -16.12
C PRO A 154 -8.42 -3.08 -17.02
N ASP A 155 -8.22 -1.76 -16.99
CA ASP A 155 -7.34 -1.00 -17.88
C ASP A 155 -5.86 -1.10 -17.52
N VAL A 156 -5.53 -1.36 -16.24
CA VAL A 156 -4.14 -1.40 -15.77
C VAL A 156 -3.86 -2.57 -14.82
N PRO A 157 -2.63 -3.14 -14.84
CA PRO A 157 -2.20 -4.08 -13.82
C PRO A 157 -2.19 -3.41 -12.44
N THR A 158 -2.59 -4.17 -11.42
CA THR A 158 -2.63 -3.76 -10.02
C THR A 158 -1.71 -4.65 -9.19
N ARG A 159 -0.90 -4.02 -8.35
CA ARG A 159 0.08 -4.64 -7.48
C ARG A 159 -0.17 -4.18 -6.04
N LEU A 160 -0.46 -5.12 -5.16
CA LEU A 160 -0.73 -4.83 -3.75
C LEU A 160 0.44 -5.33 -2.90
N LEU A 161 1.16 -4.42 -2.26
CA LEU A 161 2.25 -4.75 -1.36
C LEU A 161 1.76 -4.63 0.08
N LEU A 162 1.94 -5.70 0.86
CA LEU A 162 1.50 -5.81 2.25
C LEU A 162 2.72 -5.99 3.18
N PRO A 163 3.42 -4.90 3.57
CA PRO A 163 4.45 -4.95 4.60
C PRO A 163 3.89 -5.43 5.95
N ALA A 164 4.60 -6.37 6.57
CA ALA A 164 4.21 -7.03 7.81
C ALA A 164 5.43 -7.45 8.65
N ARG A 165 5.22 -7.73 9.94
CA ARG A 165 6.29 -8.21 10.84
C ARG A 165 6.41 -9.73 10.88
N SER A 166 5.33 -10.46 10.58
CA SER A 166 5.31 -11.92 10.57
C SER A 166 4.44 -12.47 9.44
N THR A 167 4.39 -13.80 9.33
CA THR A 167 3.53 -14.53 8.39
C THR A 167 2.28 -15.10 9.03
N ASP A 168 2.04 -14.85 10.31
CA ASP A 168 1.00 -15.54 11.09
C ASP A 168 -0.42 -15.27 10.56
N THR A 169 -0.67 -14.02 10.14
CA THR A 169 -1.98 -13.59 9.61
C THR A 169 -2.12 -13.87 8.11
N TRP A 170 -1.02 -14.18 7.42
CA TRP A 170 -0.99 -14.33 5.96
C TRP A 170 -1.95 -15.41 5.43
N PRO A 171 -2.12 -16.60 6.03
CA PRO A 171 -3.07 -17.59 5.55
C PRO A 171 -4.51 -17.07 5.46
N ALA A 172 -4.96 -16.29 6.45
CA ALA A 172 -6.31 -15.74 6.49
C ALA A 172 -6.50 -14.61 5.46
N VAL A 173 -5.48 -13.75 5.31
CA VAL A 173 -5.45 -12.71 4.28
C VAL A 173 -5.49 -13.33 2.88
N ARG A 174 -4.67 -14.36 2.63
CA ARG A 174 -4.64 -15.09 1.35
C ARG A 174 -5.99 -15.74 1.03
N ALA A 175 -6.65 -16.36 2.02
CA ALA A 175 -7.98 -16.93 1.83
C ALA A 175 -9.00 -15.86 1.39
N THR A 176 -8.92 -14.66 1.96
CA THR A 176 -9.78 -13.53 1.57
C THR A 176 -9.49 -13.08 0.13
N LEU A 177 -8.21 -13.00 -0.26
CA LEU A 177 -7.78 -12.60 -1.60
C LEU A 177 -8.13 -13.60 -2.70
N ALA A 178 -8.32 -14.88 -2.36
CA ALA A 178 -8.76 -15.90 -3.30
C ALA A 178 -10.13 -15.56 -3.92
N ASN A 179 -11.02 -14.91 -3.17
CA ASN A 179 -12.32 -14.43 -3.67
C ASN A 179 -12.19 -13.39 -4.79
N HIS A 180 -11.04 -12.71 -4.86
CA HIS A 180 -10.74 -11.70 -5.86
C HIS A 180 -9.87 -12.22 -7.01
N ARG A 181 -9.60 -13.55 -7.07
CA ARG A 181 -8.73 -14.20 -8.06
C ARG A 181 -7.35 -13.53 -8.17
N ALA A 182 -6.85 -13.01 -7.06
CA ALA A 182 -5.53 -12.38 -7.01
C ALA A 182 -4.43 -13.44 -7.01
N GLY A 183 -3.34 -13.19 -7.75
CA GLY A 183 -2.11 -13.96 -7.57
C GLY A 183 -1.46 -13.57 -6.26
N THR A 184 -1.13 -14.52 -5.39
CA THR A 184 -0.58 -14.22 -4.06
C THR A 184 0.82 -14.80 -3.88
N SER A 185 1.76 -14.01 -3.37
CA SER A 185 3.13 -14.45 -3.03
C SER A 185 3.54 -13.89 -1.67
N ALA A 186 4.54 -14.51 -1.04
CA ALA A 186 5.18 -13.99 0.16
C ALA A 186 6.69 -13.85 -0.09
N MET A 187 7.28 -12.82 0.50
CA MET A 187 8.68 -12.48 0.35
C MET A 187 9.23 -12.11 1.74
N PHE A 188 10.35 -12.72 2.11
CA PHE A 188 11.08 -12.35 3.31
C PHE A 188 11.98 -11.15 3.01
N SER A 189 11.93 -10.14 3.87
CA SER A 189 12.90 -9.06 3.89
C SER A 189 13.84 -9.24 5.07
N ALA A 190 15.14 -9.25 4.78
CA ALA A 190 16.15 -9.40 5.81
C ALA A 190 16.14 -8.17 6.76
N PRO A 191 16.43 -8.35 8.05
CA PRO A 191 16.59 -7.23 8.96
C PRO A 191 17.65 -6.25 8.42
N LEU A 192 17.47 -4.97 8.72
CA LEU A 192 18.49 -3.96 8.47
C LEU A 192 19.78 -4.41 9.17
N GLN A 193 20.88 -4.53 8.42
CA GLN A 193 22.17 -4.73 9.09
C GLN A 193 22.52 -3.42 9.77
N ASP A 194 22.33 -3.35 11.09
CA ASP A 194 22.94 -2.29 11.87
C ASP A 194 24.45 -2.47 11.73
N GLY A 195 25.07 -1.60 10.93
CA GLY A 195 26.52 -1.52 10.81
C GLY A 195 27.12 -1.39 12.21
N GLY A 196 27.59 -2.52 12.74
CA GLY A 196 28.30 -2.60 14.00
C GLY A 196 29.62 -1.85 13.88
N ALA A 197 29.89 -1.06 14.92
CA ALA A 197 31.06 -0.19 15.11
C ALA A 197 32.41 -0.88 14.89
#